data_AF-A0A923BY29-F1
#
_entry.id   AF-A0A923BY29-F1
#
_cell.length_a   1.000
_cell.length_b   1.000
_cell.length_c   1.000
_cell.angle_alpha   90.00
_cell.angle_beta   90.00
_cell.angle_gamma   90.00
#
_symmetry.space_group_name_H-M   'P 1'
#
loop_
_entity.id
_entity.type
_entity.pdbx_description
1 polymer ?
#
loop_
_entity_poly.entity_id
_entity_poly.type
_entity_poly.pdbx_seq_one_letter_code
_entity_poly.pdbx_strand_id
1 'polypeptide(L)' 'MGGVDAFVNAAMILSGMGPMTELKTAGGKLFAGFYAIFSGLFVVIATGFVLAPILHRVLHSFHIEEGKVKDD' A
#
# COMPACT_ATOMS: atom_id res chain seq x y z
N MET A 1 5.42 -11.57 25.67
CA MET A 1 5.30 -10.70 24.48
C MET A 1 4.36 -9.59 24.85
N GLY A 2 4.89 -8.38 25.03
CA GLY A 2 4.06 -7.22 25.35
C GLY A 2 3.36 -6.70 24.08
N GLY A 3 2.43 -5.76 24.24
CA GLY A 3 1.75 -5.12 23.09
C GLY A 3 2.72 -4.42 22.11
N VAL A 4 3.87 -3.99 22.60
CA VAL A 4 4.93 -3.38 21.77
C VAL A 4 5.54 -4.38 20.79
N ASP A 5 5.81 -5.62 21.22
CA ASP A 5 6.34 -6.66 20.33
C ASP A 5 5.32 -6.99 19.23
N ALA A 6 4.04 -7.04 19.58
CA ALA A 6 2.96 -7.28 18.62
C ALA A 6 2.85 -6.15 17.59
N PHE A 7 2.96 -4.89 18.04
CA PHE A 7 2.96 -3.72 17.14
C PHE A 7 4.13 -3.77 16.16
N VAL A 8 5.35 -4.04 16.64
CA VAL A 8 6.54 -4.12 15.77
C VAL A 8 6.40 -5.26 14.76
N ASN A 9 5.92 -6.44 15.17
CA ASN A 9 5.68 -7.55 14.25
C ASN A 9 4.63 -7.20 13.17
N ALA A 10 3.55 -6.52 13.54
CA ALA A 10 2.55 -6.04 12.57
C ALA A 10 3.13 -4.98 11.63
N ALA A 11 3.87 -3.99 12.14
CA ALA A 11 4.52 -2.95 11.33
C ALA A 11 5.50 -3.55 10.32
N MET A 12 6.27 -4.57 10.72
CA MET A 12 7.15 -5.30 9.81
C MET A 12 6.35 -5.95 8.68
N ILE A 13 5.30 -6.72 9.00
CA ILE A 13 4.44 -7.36 7.99
C ILE A 13 3.84 -6.32 7.03
N LEU A 14 3.35 -5.19 7.55
CA LEU A 14 2.81 -4.10 6.73
C LEU A 14 3.85 -3.52 5.76
N SER A 15 5.11 -3.38 6.19
CA SER A 15 6.21 -2.92 5.34
C SER A 15 6.66 -3.96 4.29
N GLY A 16 6.11 -5.17 4.33
CA GLY A 16 6.51 -6.29 3.47
C GLY A 16 7.70 -7.08 4.02
N MET A 17 8.20 -6.73 5.20
CA MET A 17 9.21 -7.50 5.93
C MET A 17 8.51 -8.58 6.78
N GLY A 18 9.11 -9.76 6.91
CA GLY A 18 8.56 -10.82 7.75
C GLY A 18 8.45 -10.42 9.24
N PRO A 19 7.73 -11.20 10.07
CA PRO A 19 7.67 -10.95 11.50
C PRO A 19 9.07 -10.98 12.11
N MET A 20 9.39 -9.97 12.94
CA MET A 20 10.67 -9.84 13.64
C MET A 20 10.91 -11.00 14.62
N THR A 21 9.85 -11.54 15.20
CA THR A 21 9.92 -12.68 16.12
C THR A 21 9.13 -13.86 15.56
N GLU A 22 9.67 -15.06 15.75
CA GLU A 22 9.01 -16.29 15.30
C GLU A 22 7.64 -16.49 15.98
N LEU A 23 6.62 -16.75 15.16
CA LEU A 23 5.25 -16.97 15.59
C LEU A 23 5.11 -18.41 16.13
N LYS A 24 5.08 -18.54 17.46
CA LYS A 24 5.04 -19.84 18.14
C LYS A 24 3.64 -20.47 18.22
N THR A 25 2.58 -19.68 18.07
CA THR A 25 1.19 -20.14 18.24
C THR A 25 0.44 -20.20 16.91
N ALA A 26 -0.50 -21.13 16.78
CA ALA A 26 -1.36 -21.23 15.60
C ALA A 26 -2.17 -19.95 15.35
N GLY A 27 -2.71 -19.34 16.42
CA GLY A 27 -3.43 -18.07 16.34
C GLY A 27 -2.56 -16.91 15.86
N GLY A 28 -1.29 -16.84 16.29
CA GLY A 28 -0.35 -15.82 15.84
C GLY A 28 -0.01 -15.95 14.35
N LYS A 29 0.18 -17.19 13.87
CA LYS A 29 0.39 -17.47 12.43
C LYS A 29 -0.83 -17.07 11.60
N LEU A 30 -2.03 -17.39 12.08
CA LEU A 30 -3.27 -17.04 11.38
C LEU A 30 -3.49 -15.53 11.32
N PHE A 31 -3.28 -14.82 12.43
CA PHE A 31 -3.33 -13.36 12.48
C PHE A 31 -2.33 -12.74 11.51
N ALA A 32 -1.07 -13.16 11.55
CA ALA A 32 -0.03 -12.62 10.68
C ALA A 32 -0.35 -12.85 9.19
N GLY A 33 -0.87 -14.02 8.83
CA GLY A 33 -1.27 -14.34 7.46
C GLY A 33 -2.42 -13.45 6.96
N PHE A 34 -3.52 -13.36 7.72
CA PHE A 34 -4.65 -12.50 7.35
C PHE A 34 -4.25 -11.03 7.31
N TYR A 35 -3.47 -10.59 8.30
CA TYR A 35 -2.98 -9.22 8.35
C TYR A 35 -2.10 -8.91 7.14
N ALA A 36 -1.17 -9.79 6.75
CA ALA A 36 -0.32 -9.60 5.57
C ALA A 36 -1.11 -9.41 4.27
N ILE A 37 -2.14 -10.25 4.05
CA ILE A 37 -3.00 -10.15 2.86
C ILE A 37 -3.79 -8.84 2.88
N PHE A 38 -4.41 -8.54 4.03
CA PHE A 38 -5.24 -7.33 4.18
C PHE A 38 -4.41 -6.06 4.04
N SER A 39 -3.30 -5.96 4.77
CA SER A 39 -2.44 -4.78 4.77
C SER A 39 -1.79 -4.54 3.40
N GLY A 40 -1.33 -5.61 2.74
CA GLY A 40 -0.76 -5.53 1.40
C GLY A 40 -1.76 -5.00 0.37
N LEU A 41 -2.97 -5.57 0.34
CA LEU A 41 -4.02 -5.11 -0.58
C LEU A 41 -4.49 -3.70 -0.25
N PHE A 42 -4.64 -3.36 1.04
CA PHE A 42 -5.03 -2.03 1.48
C PHE A 42 -4.03 -0.95 1.02
N VAL A 43 -2.73 -1.20 1.15
CA VAL A 43 -1.68 -0.26 0.69
C VAL A 43 -1.76 -0.06 -0.82
N VAL A 44 -1.97 -1.11 -1.61
CA VAL A 44 -2.12 -1.02 -3.07
C VAL A 44 -3.34 -0.19 -3.45
N ILE A 45 -4.50 -0.47 -2.83
CA ILE A 45 -5.74 0.27 -3.09
C ILE A 45 -5.58 1.74 -2.70
N ALA A 46 -5.06 2.03 -1.50
CA ALA A 46 -4.83 3.38 -1.02
C ALA A 46 -3.89 4.16 -1.94
N THR A 47 -2.80 3.52 -2.37
CA THR A 47 -1.85 4.11 -3.33
C THR A 47 -2.52 4.39 -4.67
N GLY A 48 -3.33 3.44 -5.18
CA GLY A 48 -4.11 3.64 -6.39
C GLY A 48 -5.07 4.81 -6.30
N PHE A 49 -5.78 4.97 -5.17
CA PHE A 49 -6.68 6.11 -4.94
C PHE A 49 -5.95 7.45 -4.91
N VAL A 50 -4.73 7.51 -4.34
CA VAL A 50 -3.92 8.73 -4.30
C VAL A 50 -3.29 9.02 -5.67
N LEU A 51 -2.76 8.01 -6.35
CA LEU A 51 -2.07 8.17 -7.63
C LEU A 51 -3.02 8.36 -8.81
N ALA A 52 -4.22 7.78 -8.78
CA ALA A 52 -5.19 7.88 -9.89
C ALA A 52 -5.51 9.33 -10.32
N PRO A 53 -5.87 10.28 -9.42
CA PRO A 53 -6.14 11.66 -9.83
C PRO A 53 -4.88 12.38 -10.30
N ILE A 54 -3.70 12.03 -9.75
CA ILE A 54 -2.42 12.62 -10.16
C ILE A 54 -2.10 12.18 -11.60
N LEU A 55 -2.14 10.88 -11.86
CA LEU A 55 -1.91 10.31 -13.18
C LEU A 55 -2.95 10.81 -14.18
N HIS A 56 -4.23 10.89 -13.79
CA HIS A 56 -5.27 11.45 -14.65
C HIS A 56 -5.02 12.93 -14.98
N ARG A 57 -4.60 13.74 -13.99
CA ARG A 57 -4.25 15.16 -14.22
C ARG A 57 -3.04 15.31 -15.13
N VAL A 58 -2.02 14.47 -14.95
CA VAL A 58 -0.83 14.46 -15.80
C VAL A 58 -1.20 14.08 -17.24
N LEU A 59 -1.97 13.00 -17.42
CA LEU A 59 -2.47 12.56 -18.73
C LEU A 59 -3.33 13.64 -19.41
N HIS A 60 -4.20 14.33 -18.66
CA HIS A 60 -4.99 15.43 -19.21
C HIS A 60 -4.14 16.64 -19.57
N SER A 61 -3.05 16.92 -18.83
CA SER A 61 -2.11 17.99 -19.18
C SER A 61 -1.36 17.69 -20.47
N PHE A 62 -0.91 16.45 -20.67
CA PHE A 62 -0.21 16.04 -21.90
C PHE A 62 -1.13 16.08 -23.13
N HIS A 63 -2.40 15.70 -23.02
CA HIS A 63 -3.35 15.80 -24.14
C HIS A 63 -3.81 17.24 -24.46
N ILE A 64 -3.62 18.21 -23.55
CA ILE A 64 -3.85 19.64 -23.85
C ILE A 64 -2.76 20.21 -24.77
N GLU A 65 -1.58 19.60 -24.80
CA GLU A 65 -0.44 20.12 -25.56
C GLU A 65 -0.54 19.81 -27.07
N GLU A 66 -1.31 18.81 -27.48
CA GLU A 66 -1.57 18.52 -28.90
C GLU A 66 -2.71 19.37 -29.51
N GLY A 67 -3.55 20.00 -28.68
CA GLY A 67 -4.73 20.77 -29.12
C GLY A 67 -4.51 22.28 -29.32
N LYS A 68 -3.29 22.79 -29.16
CA LYS A 68 -2.98 24.24 -29.30
C LYS A 68 -2.12 24.59 -30.52
N VAL A 69 -2.17 23.78 -31.58
CA VAL A 69 -1.59 24.17 -32.87
C VAL A 69 -2.55 25.10 -33.60
N LYS A 70 -2.38 26.41 -33.34
CA LYS A 70 -2.53 27.53 -34.28
C LYS A 70 -3.90 27.75 -34.95
N ASP A 71 -4.77 28.49 -34.26
CA ASP A 71 -5.73 29.41 -34.90
C ASP A 71 -5.47 30.81 -34.31
N ASP A 72 -4.64 31.58 -35.02
CA ASP A 72 -4.60 33.06 -35.10
C ASP A 72 -3.39 33.46 -35.98
#